data_AF-A0A6I6FRY8-F1
#
_entry.id   AF-A0A6I6FRY8-F1
#
_cell.length_a   1.000
_cell.length_b   1.000
_cell.length_c   1.000
_cell.angle_alpha   90.00
_cell.angle_beta   90.00
_cell.angle_gamma   90.00
#
_symmetry.space_group_name_H-M   'P 1'
#
loop_
_entity.id
_entity.type
_entity.pdbx_description
1 polymer ?
#
loop_
_entity_poly.entity_id
_entity_poly.type
_entity_poly.pdbx_seq_one_letter_code
_entity_poly.pdbx_strand_id
1 'polypeptide(L)'
;MRLASGKPLEPIAGDDTGGTYFLCGGTAVLHASSEGDAVLIADSVGEALEMLVRLPEWCEGLTSELDEDGMIAAVRAGDDEAREEFAPELDAQREALLSGLGLPRRPLVELFAMAESAAGRTDPHQVLLNARELCAYRLHESYRVPLRDVVLGPGREALERLRAGDSGVRKAVADDAVLRAGILWAAYEDWRDEGRRADGRREEDVPLLRFLLERENTVGSERFEERWLAAVLLASYGHDEDAPLLRSATSGAVGSGAVGAWAAGPEAERFGREAESPFTWIDLAFRQGRVEHARAALIRLLDDTGPDAERLRRLSRALERVGDWAQAARAQANLLSLQDSAWDRASEAYALARLERVKGDLAAAGRALHKARTALGLEGGAPDDSVAEWHRRGLGRLVTEQHLELVAAALEAGDGDLARTTMVHARRLLGTVGAESAKALSRLSTRAKWAVAGLPRSGA
;
A
#
# COMPACT_ATOMS: atom_id res chain seq x y z
N MET A 1 12.40 11.42 10.75
CA MET A 1 11.33 11.18 9.76
C MET A 1 11.93 10.61 8.48
N ARG A 2 11.13 10.00 7.60
CA ARG A 2 11.54 9.59 6.24
C ARG A 2 10.34 9.53 5.31
N LEU A 3 10.53 9.63 4.01
CA LEU A 3 9.47 9.40 3.03
C LEU A 3 9.28 7.90 2.76
N ALA A 4 8.04 7.46 2.57
CA ALA A 4 7.72 6.07 2.21
C ALA A 4 8.35 5.68 0.86
N SER A 5 8.43 6.63 -0.07
CA SER A 5 9.07 6.47 -1.38
C SER A 5 10.60 6.32 -1.30
N GLY A 6 11.21 6.56 -0.13
CA GLY A 6 12.66 6.52 0.06
C GLY A 6 13.42 7.72 -0.51
N LYS A 7 12.71 8.71 -1.08
CA LYS A 7 13.31 9.96 -1.55
C LYS A 7 13.99 10.73 -0.40
N PRO A 8 15.03 11.53 -0.69
CA PRO A 8 15.66 12.40 0.30
C PRO A 8 14.65 13.34 0.96
N LEU A 9 14.85 13.54 2.26
CA LEU A 9 14.06 14.42 3.10
C LEU A 9 15.00 15.21 4.01
N GLU A 10 15.01 16.54 3.86
CA GLU A 10 15.89 17.44 4.62
C GLU A 10 15.05 18.42 5.44
N PRO A 11 15.22 18.51 6.76
CA PRO A 11 14.57 19.56 7.56
C PRO A 11 15.18 20.92 7.23
N ILE A 12 14.34 21.91 6.92
CA ILE A 12 14.79 23.25 6.50
C ILE A 12 14.32 24.38 7.43
N ALA A 13 13.22 24.18 8.15
CA ALA A 13 12.70 25.14 9.12
C ALA A 13 11.80 24.43 10.16
N GLY A 14 11.52 25.11 11.27
CA GLY A 14 10.47 24.73 12.22
C GLY A 14 9.50 25.88 12.43
N ASP A 15 8.29 25.57 12.89
CA ASP A 15 7.34 26.57 13.39
C ASP A 15 7.35 26.65 14.92
N ASP A 16 6.65 27.64 15.47
CA ASP A 16 6.53 27.91 16.90
C ASP A 16 5.61 26.92 17.64
N THR A 17 4.84 26.11 16.92
CA THR A 17 4.03 24.99 17.45
C THR A 17 4.80 23.66 17.53
N GLY A 18 6.06 23.65 17.07
CA GLY A 18 6.94 22.48 17.04
C GLY A 18 6.79 21.61 15.79
N GLY A 19 6.08 22.08 14.77
CA GLY A 19 6.08 21.49 13.43
C GLY A 19 7.39 21.75 12.68
N THR A 20 7.59 21.02 11.59
CA THR A 20 8.84 21.03 10.82
C THR A 20 8.54 21.08 9.33
N TYR A 21 9.22 21.96 8.62
CA TYR A 21 9.24 22.04 7.17
C TYR A 21 10.40 21.21 6.62
N PHE A 22 10.12 20.42 5.60
CA PHE A 22 11.07 19.55 4.93
C PHE A 22 11.15 19.85 3.44
N LEU A 23 12.36 19.80 2.91
CA LEU A 23 12.61 19.74 1.48
C LEU A 23 12.56 18.27 1.01
N CYS A 24 11.58 17.97 0.17
CA CYS A 24 11.31 16.65 -0.39
C CYS A 24 11.92 16.53 -1.79
N GLY A 25 12.86 15.61 -1.98
CA GLY A 25 13.51 15.40 -3.27
C GLY A 25 14.29 16.61 -3.82
N GLY A 26 14.60 17.59 -2.96
CA GLY A 26 15.42 18.75 -3.26
C GLY A 26 14.67 20.01 -3.73
N THR A 27 13.35 19.97 -3.89
CA THR A 27 12.59 21.15 -4.36
C THR A 27 11.28 21.38 -3.60
N ALA A 28 10.45 20.35 -3.48
CA ALA A 28 9.10 20.48 -2.94
C ALA A 28 9.13 20.64 -1.41
N VAL A 29 8.21 21.41 -0.85
CA VAL A 29 8.16 21.68 0.59
C VAL A 29 6.98 20.93 1.21
N LEU A 30 7.29 20.06 2.15
CA LEU A 30 6.32 19.35 2.99
C LEU A 30 6.37 19.94 4.39
N HIS A 31 5.22 20.16 5.01
CA HIS A 31 5.16 20.42 6.44
C HIS A 31 4.66 19.20 7.19
N ALA A 32 5.19 19.02 8.39
CA ALA A 32 4.71 18.06 9.36
C ALA A 32 4.42 18.77 10.69
N SER A 33 3.19 18.68 11.18
CA SER A 33 2.80 19.23 12.47
C SER A 33 3.33 18.38 13.63
N SER A 34 3.44 18.99 14.81
CA SER A 34 3.73 18.27 16.05
C SER A 34 2.63 17.28 16.43
N GLU A 35 1.39 17.53 15.98
CA GLU A 35 0.19 16.69 16.18
C GLU A 35 0.11 15.46 15.24
N GLY A 36 1.08 15.28 14.35
CA GLY A 36 1.19 14.08 13.51
C GLY A 36 0.48 14.18 12.16
N ASP A 37 0.18 15.38 11.67
CA ASP A 37 -0.35 15.64 10.33
C ASP A 37 0.78 16.09 9.38
N ALA A 38 0.73 15.70 8.11
CA ALA A 38 1.71 16.17 7.12
C ALA A 38 1.06 16.41 5.76
N VAL A 39 1.48 17.49 5.12
CA VAL A 39 0.93 17.95 3.84
C VAL A 39 2.02 18.59 2.98
N LEU A 40 1.97 18.33 1.68
CA LEU A 40 2.79 19.04 0.71
C LEU A 40 2.21 20.43 0.50
N ILE A 41 3.02 21.46 0.78
CA ILE A 41 2.60 22.86 0.69
C ILE A 41 2.84 23.37 -0.74
N ALA A 42 4.01 23.12 -1.31
CA ALA A 42 4.39 23.66 -2.61
C ALA A 42 5.48 22.85 -3.32
N ASP A 43 5.73 23.15 -4.60
CA ASP A 43 6.78 22.48 -5.40
C ASP A 43 8.16 23.13 -5.27
N SER A 44 8.22 24.31 -4.64
CA SER A 44 9.46 25.03 -4.37
C SER A 44 9.41 25.81 -3.05
N VAL A 45 10.59 26.14 -2.51
CA VAL A 45 10.71 27.02 -1.34
C VAL A 45 10.12 28.40 -1.61
N GLY A 46 10.29 28.95 -2.82
CA GLY A 46 9.73 30.27 -3.16
C GLY A 46 8.20 30.29 -3.15
N GLU A 47 7.56 29.25 -3.70
CA GLU A 47 6.10 29.11 -3.65
C GLU A 47 5.61 28.86 -2.21
N ALA A 48 6.30 28.03 -1.44
CA ALA A 48 5.96 27.80 -0.04
C ALA A 48 6.02 29.11 0.77
N LEU A 49 7.05 29.93 0.55
CA LEU A 49 7.17 31.23 1.20
C LEU A 49 6.07 32.20 0.75
N GLU A 50 5.72 32.24 -0.53
CA GLU A 50 4.60 33.07 -0.99
C GLU A 50 3.29 32.64 -0.32
N MET A 51 3.01 31.33 -0.23
CA MET A 51 1.83 30.78 0.45
C MET A 51 1.82 31.15 1.93
N LEU A 52 2.90 30.89 2.67
CA LEU A 52 2.99 31.18 4.11
C LEU A 52 2.89 32.67 4.43
N VAL A 53 3.37 33.54 3.52
CA VAL A 53 3.34 34.99 3.71
C VAL A 53 1.95 35.56 3.39
N ARG A 54 1.14 34.92 2.53
CA ARG A 54 -0.07 35.54 1.97
C ARG A 54 -1.37 34.82 2.26
N LEU A 55 -1.32 33.55 2.68
CA LEU A 55 -2.48 32.80 3.12
C LEU A 55 -2.46 32.71 4.66
N PRO A 56 -3.64 32.72 5.31
CA PRO A 56 -3.75 32.48 6.74
C PRO A 56 -3.30 31.07 7.07
N GLU A 57 -3.08 30.79 8.35
CA GLU A 57 -2.58 29.49 8.81
C GLU A 57 -3.44 28.34 8.23
N TRP A 58 -2.77 27.39 7.56
CA TRP A 58 -3.37 26.24 6.87
C TRP A 58 -4.53 26.52 5.90
N CYS A 59 -4.65 27.75 5.41
CA CYS A 59 -5.77 28.19 4.58
C CYS A 59 -7.14 28.00 5.27
N GLU A 60 -7.20 28.08 6.60
CA GLU A 60 -8.46 27.95 7.32
C GLU A 60 -9.47 29.01 6.87
N GLY A 61 -10.71 28.58 6.65
CA GLY A 61 -11.79 29.45 6.17
C GLY A 61 -11.73 29.80 4.68
N LEU A 62 -10.75 29.30 3.91
CA LEU A 62 -10.70 29.48 2.46
C LEU A 62 -11.39 28.32 1.72
N THR A 63 -12.06 28.64 0.61
CA THR A 63 -12.71 27.64 -0.27
C THR A 63 -12.53 28.03 -1.73
N SER A 64 -12.50 27.03 -2.62
CA SER A 64 -12.38 27.24 -4.07
C SER A 64 -13.60 27.91 -4.72
N GLU A 65 -14.67 28.15 -3.95
CA GLU A 65 -15.87 28.86 -4.41
C GLU A 65 -15.73 30.39 -4.31
N LEU A 66 -14.75 30.89 -3.55
CA LEU A 66 -14.51 32.32 -3.40
C LEU A 66 -13.83 32.90 -4.64
N ASP A 67 -14.27 34.08 -5.07
CA ASP A 67 -13.55 34.91 -6.02
C ASP A 67 -12.40 35.66 -5.33
N GLU A 68 -11.65 36.47 -6.09
CA GLU A 68 -10.48 37.18 -5.55
C GLU A 68 -10.85 38.13 -4.41
N ASP A 69 -11.96 38.87 -4.53
CA ASP A 69 -12.40 39.80 -3.48
C ASP A 69 -12.86 39.04 -2.22
N GLY A 70 -13.56 37.91 -2.40
CA GLY A 70 -13.93 36.99 -1.32
C GLY A 70 -12.72 36.38 -0.62
N MET A 71 -11.71 35.94 -1.38
CA MET A 71 -10.44 35.45 -0.83
C MET A 71 -9.73 36.54 -0.03
N ILE A 72 -9.62 37.77 -0.55
CA ILE A 72 -9.00 38.89 0.17
C ILE A 72 -9.73 39.15 1.50
N ALA A 73 -11.06 39.15 1.49
CA ALA A 73 -11.85 39.34 2.70
C ALA A 73 -11.64 38.21 3.72
N ALA A 74 -11.61 36.96 3.26
CA ALA A 74 -11.39 35.79 4.12
C ALA A 74 -9.98 35.76 4.72
N VAL A 75 -8.93 36.04 3.92
CA VAL A 75 -7.55 36.16 4.43
C VAL A 75 -7.46 37.26 5.48
N ARG A 76 -8.05 38.43 5.20
CA ARG A 76 -8.07 39.53 6.18
C ARG A 76 -8.73 39.11 7.48
N ALA A 77 -9.90 38.48 7.42
CA ALA A 77 -10.60 38.01 8.60
C ALA A 77 -9.79 36.96 9.40
N GLY A 78 -9.11 36.03 8.71
CA GLY A 78 -8.25 35.03 9.36
C GLY A 78 -7.03 35.62 10.09
N ASP A 79 -6.57 36.80 9.65
CA ASP A 79 -5.46 37.51 10.27
C ASP A 79 -5.89 38.50 11.38
N ASP A 80 -7.19 38.68 11.64
CA ASP A 80 -7.65 39.75 12.55
C ASP A 80 -7.10 39.57 13.98
N GLU A 81 -7.12 38.33 14.51
CA GLU A 81 -6.52 38.00 15.80
C GLU A 81 -5.01 38.29 15.82
N ALA A 82 -4.31 37.94 14.74
CA ALA A 82 -2.89 38.21 14.59
C ALA A 82 -2.56 39.71 14.62
N ARG A 83 -3.36 40.52 13.91
CA ARG A 83 -3.21 41.99 13.90
C ARG A 83 -3.48 42.60 15.26
N GLU A 84 -4.45 42.08 16.00
CA GLU A 84 -4.83 42.61 17.31
C GLU A 84 -3.82 42.22 18.41
N GLU A 85 -3.33 40.99 18.41
CA GLU A 85 -2.60 40.46 19.56
C GLU A 85 -1.06 40.56 19.43
N PHE A 86 -0.49 40.28 18.25
CA PHE A 86 0.96 40.09 18.13
C PHE A 86 1.64 40.76 16.93
N ALA A 87 0.91 41.12 15.88
CA ALA A 87 1.45 41.68 14.64
C ALA A 87 0.61 42.84 14.08
N PRO A 88 0.54 44.00 14.76
CA PRO A 88 -0.22 45.17 14.27
C PRO A 88 0.29 45.72 12.94
N GLU A 89 1.54 45.41 12.57
CA GLU A 89 2.18 45.80 11.31
C GLU A 89 2.25 44.65 10.28
N LEU A 90 1.45 43.58 10.45
CA LEU A 90 1.49 42.36 9.65
C LEU A 90 1.52 42.63 8.14
N ASP A 91 0.64 43.51 7.64
CA ASP A 91 0.54 43.80 6.20
C ASP A 91 1.82 44.49 5.68
N ALA A 92 2.42 45.40 6.47
CA ALA A 92 3.68 46.05 6.11
C ALA A 92 4.86 45.08 6.15
N GLN A 93 4.88 44.16 7.12
CA GLN A 93 5.90 43.12 7.24
C GLN A 93 5.82 42.11 6.08
N ARG A 94 4.61 41.68 5.70
CA ARG A 94 4.38 40.82 4.54
C ARG A 94 4.84 41.48 3.25
N GLU A 95 4.49 42.76 3.03
CA GLU A 95 4.96 43.49 1.84
C GLU A 95 6.48 43.64 1.80
N ALA A 96 7.12 43.89 2.95
CA ALA A 96 8.57 43.93 3.06
C ALA A 96 9.21 42.56 2.73
N LEU A 97 8.63 41.45 3.19
CA LEU A 97 9.08 40.09 2.88
C LEU A 97 8.93 39.77 1.39
N LEU A 98 7.75 40.04 0.81
CA LEU A 98 7.49 39.79 -0.62
C LEU A 98 8.47 40.56 -1.49
N SER A 99 8.66 41.85 -1.22
CA SER A 99 9.57 42.72 -1.96
C SER A 99 11.04 42.32 -1.76
N GLY A 100 11.46 42.09 -0.51
CA GLY A 100 12.85 41.78 -0.16
C GLY A 100 13.32 40.42 -0.68
N LEU A 101 12.43 39.43 -0.73
CA LEU A 101 12.73 38.09 -1.26
C LEU A 101 12.44 37.97 -2.77
N GLY A 102 11.89 39.01 -3.39
CA GLY A 102 11.51 38.99 -4.82
C GLY A 102 10.42 37.97 -5.13
N LEU A 103 9.53 37.71 -4.17
CA LEU A 103 8.43 36.76 -4.35
C LEU A 103 7.37 37.34 -5.29
N PRO A 104 6.75 36.50 -6.14
CA PRO A 104 5.65 36.95 -6.99
C PRO A 104 4.44 37.36 -6.14
N ARG A 105 3.54 38.13 -6.76
CA ARG A 105 2.27 38.58 -6.17
C ARG A 105 1.11 38.00 -6.98
N ARG A 106 0.92 36.68 -6.91
CA ARG A 106 -0.17 36.00 -7.62
C ARG A 106 -1.54 36.43 -7.08
N PRO A 107 -2.63 36.33 -7.86
CA PRO A 107 -3.98 36.36 -7.30
C PRO A 107 -4.11 35.32 -6.18
N LEU A 108 -4.83 35.64 -5.09
CA LEU A 108 -5.04 34.71 -3.98
C LEU A 108 -5.79 33.45 -4.43
N VAL A 109 -6.72 33.58 -5.38
CA VAL A 109 -7.39 32.40 -5.97
C VAL A 109 -6.41 31.44 -6.66
N GLU A 110 -5.39 31.99 -7.35
CA GLU A 110 -4.34 31.19 -7.99
C GLU A 110 -3.46 30.53 -6.92
N LEU A 111 -3.05 31.29 -5.90
CA LEU A 111 -2.19 30.80 -4.84
C LEU A 111 -2.86 29.70 -3.99
N PHE A 112 -4.15 29.86 -3.67
CA PHE A 112 -4.94 28.85 -2.97
C PHE A 112 -5.12 27.59 -3.82
N ALA A 113 -5.45 27.72 -5.12
CA ALA A 113 -5.56 26.59 -6.02
C ALA A 113 -4.23 25.82 -6.16
N MET A 114 -3.09 26.52 -6.16
CA MET A 114 -1.76 25.90 -6.12
C MET A 114 -1.54 25.12 -4.82
N ALA A 115 -1.95 25.67 -3.67
CA ALA A 115 -1.83 25.01 -2.37
C ALA A 115 -2.71 23.75 -2.30
N GLU A 116 -3.97 23.81 -2.74
CA GLU A 116 -4.86 22.63 -2.82
C GLU A 116 -4.28 21.57 -3.77
N SER A 117 -3.75 22.00 -4.92
CA SER A 117 -3.11 21.10 -5.88
C SER A 117 -1.85 20.43 -5.32
N ALA A 118 -1.05 21.14 -4.52
CA ALA A 118 0.09 20.55 -3.82
C ALA A 118 -0.37 19.58 -2.74
N ALA A 119 -1.33 19.97 -1.90
CA ALA A 119 -1.86 19.14 -0.83
C ALA A 119 -2.44 17.82 -1.36
N GLY A 120 -3.20 17.87 -2.47
CA GLY A 120 -3.75 16.68 -3.14
C GLY A 120 -2.70 15.74 -3.75
N ARG A 121 -1.44 16.18 -3.89
CA ARG A 121 -0.30 15.35 -4.35
C ARG A 121 0.55 14.80 -3.21
N THR A 122 0.20 15.08 -1.96
CA THR A 122 0.90 14.54 -0.79
C THR A 122 0.94 13.01 -0.85
N ASP A 123 -0.24 12.39 -0.97
CA ASP A 123 -0.33 10.98 -1.31
C ASP A 123 -0.31 10.83 -2.85
N PRO A 124 0.42 9.84 -3.41
CA PRO A 124 1.14 8.78 -2.70
C PRO A 124 2.64 9.05 -2.47
N HIS A 125 3.21 10.11 -3.06
CA HIS A 125 4.67 10.20 -3.21
C HIS A 125 5.39 10.81 -2.02
N GLN A 126 4.68 11.57 -1.19
CA GLN A 126 5.18 12.34 -0.06
C GLN A 126 4.64 11.83 1.28
N VAL A 127 4.22 10.56 1.35
CA VAL A 127 3.80 9.92 2.60
C VAL A 127 4.96 9.95 3.61
N LEU A 128 4.83 10.81 4.62
CA LEU A 128 5.82 11.00 5.66
C LEU A 128 5.66 9.93 6.74
N LEU A 129 6.75 9.27 7.09
CA LEU A 129 6.79 8.23 8.09
C LEU A 129 7.61 8.66 9.30
N ASN A 130 7.12 8.31 10.49
CA ASN A 130 7.94 8.27 11.69
C ASN A 130 9.10 7.27 11.47
N ALA A 131 10.35 7.70 11.68
CA ALA A 131 11.51 6.85 11.37
C ALA A 131 11.62 5.60 12.27
N ARG A 132 11.04 5.65 13.48
CA ARG A 132 11.09 4.58 14.47
C ARG A 132 9.86 3.68 14.38
N GLU A 133 8.68 4.27 14.40
CA GLU A 133 7.40 3.54 14.46
C GLU A 133 6.90 3.14 13.08
N LEU A 134 7.39 3.82 12.03
CA LEU A 134 6.97 3.68 10.65
C LEU A 134 5.47 3.97 10.39
N CYS A 135 4.77 4.54 11.36
CA CYS A 135 3.43 5.09 11.17
C CYS A 135 3.49 6.31 10.26
N ALA A 136 2.50 6.45 9.39
CA ALA A 136 2.39 7.61 8.52
C ALA A 136 1.76 8.78 9.27
N TYR A 137 2.30 9.97 9.01
CA TYR A 137 1.65 11.22 9.38
C TYR A 137 0.34 11.35 8.62
N ARG A 138 -0.72 11.73 9.32
CA ARG A 138 -2.07 11.84 8.75
C ARG A 138 -2.11 12.92 7.67
N LEU A 139 -2.85 12.65 6.61
CA LEU A 139 -3.27 13.65 5.61
C LEU A 139 -4.75 13.94 5.85
N HIS A 140 -5.15 15.21 5.84
CA HIS A 140 -6.55 15.60 5.97
C HIS A 140 -7.41 14.99 4.85
N GLU A 141 -8.63 14.55 5.18
CA GLU A 141 -9.46 13.75 4.28
C GLU A 141 -9.84 14.52 3.00
N SER A 142 -9.99 15.84 3.06
CA SER A 142 -10.28 16.68 1.89
C SER A 142 -9.21 16.61 0.79
N TYR A 143 -7.97 16.27 1.16
CA TYR A 143 -6.85 16.14 0.21
C TYR A 143 -6.62 14.71 -0.26
N ARG A 144 -7.38 13.74 0.27
CA ARG A 144 -7.24 12.34 -0.15
C ARG A 144 -8.11 12.07 -1.36
N VAL A 145 -7.47 11.63 -2.44
CA VAL A 145 -8.18 11.04 -3.57
C VAL A 145 -8.41 9.56 -3.28
N PRO A 146 -9.65 9.05 -3.27
CA PRO A 146 -9.91 7.64 -3.06
C PRO A 146 -9.17 6.78 -4.09
N LEU A 147 -8.44 5.76 -3.63
CA LEU A 147 -7.68 4.89 -4.53
C LEU A 147 -8.55 4.28 -5.62
N ARG A 148 -9.81 3.94 -5.29
CA ARG A 148 -10.78 3.41 -6.27
C ARG A 148 -10.92 4.34 -7.48
N ASP A 149 -11.04 5.65 -7.26
CA ASP A 149 -11.28 6.61 -8.34
C ASP A 149 -10.03 6.78 -9.20
N VAL A 150 -8.84 6.74 -8.57
CA VAL A 150 -7.55 6.75 -9.29
C VAL A 150 -7.41 5.54 -10.21
N VAL A 151 -7.71 4.33 -9.72
CA VAL A 151 -7.50 3.09 -10.51
C VAL A 151 -8.59 2.82 -11.52
N LEU A 152 -9.81 3.34 -11.29
CA LEU A 152 -10.93 3.21 -12.22
C LEU A 152 -10.88 4.20 -13.37
N GLY A 153 -10.21 5.35 -13.23
CA GLY A 153 -10.11 6.39 -14.27
C GLY A 153 -9.82 5.85 -15.69
N PRO A 154 -8.71 5.10 -15.91
CA PRO A 154 -8.41 4.54 -17.22
C PRO A 154 -9.47 3.54 -17.73
N GLY A 155 -10.08 2.77 -16.83
CA GLY A 155 -11.15 1.82 -17.15
C GLY A 155 -12.43 2.52 -17.58
N ARG A 156 -12.80 3.61 -16.88
CA ARG A 156 -13.96 4.46 -17.21
C ARG A 156 -13.79 5.11 -18.59
N GLU A 157 -12.63 5.71 -18.85
CA GLU A 157 -12.33 6.32 -20.16
C GLU A 157 -12.41 5.27 -21.29
N ALA A 158 -11.80 4.09 -21.10
CA ALA A 158 -11.84 3.04 -22.10
C ALA A 158 -13.25 2.48 -22.30
N LEU A 159 -14.04 2.32 -21.22
CA LEU A 159 -15.43 1.88 -21.28
C LEU A 159 -16.30 2.86 -22.09
N GLU A 160 -16.17 4.17 -21.85
CA GLU A 160 -16.88 5.20 -22.61
C GLU A 160 -16.54 5.15 -24.11
N ARG A 161 -15.27 4.97 -24.45
CA ARG A 161 -14.84 4.85 -25.86
C ARG A 161 -15.34 3.57 -26.51
N LEU A 162 -15.42 2.47 -25.78
CA LEU A 162 -16.02 1.22 -26.27
C LEU A 162 -17.52 1.39 -26.54
N ARG A 163 -18.25 2.05 -25.64
CA ARG A 163 -19.66 2.41 -25.83
C ARG A 163 -19.86 3.32 -27.04
N ALA A 164 -18.91 4.20 -27.33
CA ALA A 164 -18.89 5.03 -28.53
C ALA A 164 -18.50 4.29 -29.82
N GLY A 165 -18.16 2.99 -29.76
CA GLY A 165 -17.82 2.17 -30.92
C GLY A 165 -16.37 2.29 -31.41
N ASP A 166 -15.44 2.76 -30.58
CA ASP A 166 -14.02 2.90 -30.94
C ASP A 166 -13.33 1.53 -31.13
N SER A 167 -13.10 1.16 -32.40
CA SER A 167 -12.43 -0.09 -32.78
C SER A 167 -10.96 -0.17 -32.34
N GLY A 168 -10.28 0.96 -32.16
CA GLY A 168 -8.89 1.01 -31.70
C GLY A 168 -8.77 0.58 -30.24
N VAL A 169 -9.66 1.10 -29.39
CA VAL A 169 -9.74 0.69 -27.98
C VAL A 169 -10.12 -0.78 -27.86
N ARG A 170 -11.06 -1.26 -28.68
CA ARG A 170 -11.46 -2.67 -28.67
C ARG A 170 -10.29 -3.64 -28.87
N LYS A 171 -9.34 -3.30 -29.75
CA LYS A 171 -8.12 -4.10 -29.94
C LYS A 171 -7.20 -4.02 -28.72
N ALA A 172 -6.93 -2.82 -28.20
CA ALA A 172 -6.11 -2.65 -27.00
C ALA A 172 -6.65 -3.45 -25.80
N VAL A 173 -7.96 -3.41 -25.60
CA VAL A 173 -8.67 -4.17 -24.55
C VAL A 173 -8.54 -5.68 -24.77
N ALA A 174 -8.58 -6.18 -26.00
CA ALA A 174 -8.39 -7.60 -26.27
C ALA A 174 -7.00 -8.10 -25.84
N ASP A 175 -5.98 -7.24 -25.93
CA ASP A 175 -4.58 -7.60 -25.70
C ASP A 175 -4.11 -7.29 -24.26
N ASP A 176 -4.79 -6.39 -23.53
CA ASP A 176 -4.40 -5.94 -22.19
C ASP A 176 -5.37 -6.42 -21.09
N ALA A 177 -4.91 -7.39 -20.28
CA ALA A 177 -5.68 -7.94 -19.17
C ALA A 177 -5.89 -6.97 -17.99
N VAL A 178 -5.00 -6.00 -17.81
CA VAL A 178 -5.11 -5.00 -16.75
C VAL A 178 -6.16 -3.96 -17.13
N LEU A 179 -6.16 -3.53 -18.39
CA LEU A 179 -7.18 -2.64 -18.92
C LEU A 179 -8.57 -3.28 -18.86
N ARG A 180 -8.69 -4.57 -19.24
CA ARG A 180 -9.96 -5.33 -19.10
C ARG A 180 -10.46 -5.37 -17.67
N ALA A 181 -9.60 -5.65 -16.70
CA ALA A 181 -9.98 -5.65 -15.29
C ALA A 181 -10.51 -4.26 -14.86
N GLY A 182 -9.85 -3.18 -15.28
CA GLY A 182 -10.31 -1.82 -15.01
C GLY A 182 -11.68 -1.51 -15.63
N ILE A 183 -11.93 -1.94 -16.86
CA ILE A 183 -13.23 -1.77 -17.54
C ILE A 183 -14.32 -2.57 -16.83
N LEU A 184 -14.06 -3.82 -16.45
CA LEU A 184 -15.04 -4.65 -15.75
C LEU A 184 -15.43 -4.05 -14.40
N TRP A 185 -14.47 -3.55 -13.64
CA TRP A 185 -14.75 -2.87 -12.38
C TRP A 185 -15.46 -1.52 -12.58
N ALA A 186 -15.13 -0.77 -13.65
CA ALA A 186 -15.87 0.45 -13.99
C ALA A 186 -17.33 0.15 -14.36
N ALA A 187 -17.56 -0.88 -15.19
CA ALA A 187 -18.90 -1.35 -15.55
C ALA A 187 -19.67 -1.88 -14.33
N TYR A 188 -18.98 -2.50 -13.38
CA TYR A 188 -19.57 -2.93 -12.11
C TYR A 188 -20.02 -1.76 -11.23
N GLU A 189 -19.22 -0.70 -11.13
CA GLU A 189 -19.62 0.51 -10.39
C GLU A 189 -20.80 1.22 -11.06
N ASP A 190 -20.79 1.36 -12.41
CA ASP A 190 -21.93 1.87 -13.16
C ASP A 190 -23.19 1.03 -12.84
N TRP A 191 -23.09 -0.30 -12.92
CA TRP A 191 -24.17 -1.22 -12.60
C TRP A 191 -24.65 -1.13 -11.15
N ARG A 192 -23.74 -0.97 -10.19
CA ARG A 192 -24.04 -0.84 -8.75
C ARG A 192 -24.78 0.48 -8.46
N ASP A 193 -24.38 1.57 -9.12
CA ASP A 193 -25.02 2.87 -8.99
C ASP A 193 -26.37 2.93 -9.71
N GLU A 194 -26.44 2.36 -10.91
CA GLU A 194 -27.65 2.25 -11.72
C GLU A 194 -28.66 1.27 -11.12
N GLY A 195 -28.23 0.19 -10.45
CA GLY A 195 -29.11 -0.76 -9.76
C GLY A 195 -29.91 -0.15 -8.59
N ARG A 196 -29.51 1.03 -8.10
CA ARG A 196 -30.33 1.85 -7.18
C ARG A 196 -31.45 2.62 -7.90
N ARG A 197 -31.46 2.67 -9.23
CA ARG A 197 -32.46 3.30 -10.09
C ARG A 197 -33.17 2.23 -10.93
N ALA A 198 -34.49 2.10 -10.81
CA ALA A 198 -35.26 0.99 -11.39
C ALA A 198 -35.23 0.85 -12.93
N ASP A 199 -34.64 1.80 -13.66
CA ASP A 199 -34.66 1.92 -15.14
C ASP A 199 -33.24 2.04 -15.74
N GLY A 200 -32.19 1.78 -14.94
CA GLY A 200 -30.82 2.22 -15.26
C GLY A 200 -29.99 1.30 -16.16
N ARG A 201 -30.47 0.11 -16.54
CA ARG A 201 -29.64 -0.86 -17.27
C ARG A 201 -29.44 -0.47 -18.73
N ARG A 202 -28.18 -0.30 -19.12
CA ARG A 202 -27.78 0.01 -20.50
C ARG A 202 -27.72 -1.25 -21.34
N GLU A 203 -28.82 -1.58 -22.00
CA GLU A 203 -28.90 -2.81 -22.80
C GLU A 203 -27.88 -2.85 -23.97
N GLU A 204 -27.41 -1.68 -24.38
CA GLU A 204 -26.26 -1.45 -25.27
C GLU A 204 -24.91 -2.00 -24.76
N ASP A 205 -24.75 -2.28 -23.46
CA ASP A 205 -23.53 -2.86 -22.90
C ASP A 205 -23.45 -4.39 -23.08
N VAL A 206 -24.55 -5.08 -23.39
CA VAL A 206 -24.57 -6.55 -23.52
C VAL A 206 -23.57 -7.09 -24.56
N PRO A 207 -23.49 -6.55 -25.80
CA PRO A 207 -22.49 -6.99 -26.77
C PRO A 207 -21.05 -6.78 -26.30
N LEU A 208 -20.81 -5.72 -25.51
CA LEU A 208 -19.50 -5.43 -24.92
C LEU A 208 -19.16 -6.45 -23.82
N LEU A 209 -20.09 -6.73 -22.91
CA LEU A 209 -19.90 -7.69 -21.82
C LEU A 209 -19.68 -9.12 -22.35
N ARG A 210 -20.39 -9.52 -23.41
CA ARG A 210 -20.12 -10.78 -24.14
C ARG A 210 -18.69 -10.84 -24.63
N PHE A 211 -18.25 -9.79 -25.32
CA PHE A 211 -16.88 -9.69 -25.84
C PHE A 211 -15.83 -9.79 -24.72
N LEU A 212 -16.03 -9.10 -23.59
CA LEU A 212 -15.11 -9.16 -22.45
C LEU A 212 -15.08 -10.57 -21.84
N LEU A 213 -16.23 -11.20 -21.64
CA LEU A 213 -16.33 -12.55 -21.09
C LEU A 213 -15.67 -13.60 -21.99
N GLU A 214 -15.88 -13.52 -23.31
CA GLU A 214 -15.21 -14.38 -24.29
C GLU A 214 -13.68 -14.22 -24.24
N ARG A 215 -13.20 -12.99 -24.08
CA ARG A 215 -11.76 -12.72 -23.96
C ARG A 215 -11.17 -13.29 -22.68
N GLU A 216 -11.82 -13.11 -21.53
CA GLU A 216 -11.38 -13.72 -20.27
C GLU A 216 -11.41 -15.26 -20.34
N ASN A 217 -12.39 -15.83 -21.03
CA ASN A 217 -12.52 -17.28 -21.17
C ASN A 217 -11.46 -17.91 -22.12
N THR A 218 -11.00 -17.15 -23.13
CA THR A 218 -10.04 -17.65 -24.14
C THR A 218 -8.58 -17.47 -23.73
N VAL A 219 -8.25 -16.36 -23.07
CA VAL A 219 -6.86 -16.06 -22.67
C VAL A 219 -6.41 -16.96 -21.51
N GLY A 220 -7.34 -17.67 -20.86
CA GLY A 220 -7.03 -18.51 -19.70
C GLY A 220 -6.39 -17.65 -18.62
N SER A 221 -7.04 -16.53 -18.28
CA SER A 221 -6.55 -15.61 -17.26
C SER A 221 -6.12 -16.42 -16.03
N GLU A 222 -4.90 -16.18 -15.55
CA GLU A 222 -4.37 -16.87 -14.35
C GLU A 222 -5.27 -16.65 -13.12
N ARG A 223 -6.21 -15.70 -13.21
CA ARG A 223 -7.20 -15.37 -12.19
C ARG A 223 -8.62 -15.64 -12.66
N PHE A 224 -9.33 -16.36 -11.81
CA PHE A 224 -10.73 -16.76 -11.95
C PHE A 224 -11.67 -15.56 -11.79
N GLU A 225 -11.25 -14.49 -11.09
CA GLU A 225 -12.15 -13.44 -10.60
C GLU A 225 -12.70 -12.52 -11.68
N GLU A 226 -11.89 -12.01 -12.60
CA GLU A 226 -12.35 -11.10 -13.65
C GLU A 226 -13.32 -11.78 -14.62
N ARG A 227 -13.04 -13.06 -14.93
CA ARG A 227 -13.97 -13.89 -15.70
C ARG A 227 -15.30 -14.05 -14.99
N TRP A 228 -15.29 -14.21 -13.67
CA TRP A 228 -16.51 -14.34 -12.88
C TRP A 228 -17.25 -13.01 -12.75
N LEU A 229 -16.54 -11.90 -12.58
CA LEU A 229 -17.12 -10.56 -12.57
C LEU A 229 -17.82 -10.27 -13.91
N ALA A 230 -17.16 -10.56 -15.04
CA ALA A 230 -17.75 -10.44 -16.37
C ALA A 230 -19.00 -11.33 -16.54
N ALA A 231 -18.96 -12.56 -16.01
CA ALA A 231 -20.10 -13.48 -16.04
C ALA A 231 -21.28 -12.96 -15.21
N VAL A 232 -21.03 -12.44 -14.00
CA VAL A 232 -22.07 -11.86 -13.13
C VAL A 232 -22.69 -10.63 -13.78
N LEU A 233 -21.88 -9.74 -14.35
CA LEU A 233 -22.36 -8.55 -15.05
C LEU A 233 -23.24 -8.91 -16.24
N LEU A 234 -22.80 -9.83 -17.11
CA LEU A 234 -23.59 -10.29 -18.26
C LEU A 234 -24.87 -11.00 -17.80
N ALA A 235 -24.77 -11.91 -16.83
CA ALA A 235 -25.92 -12.64 -16.33
C ALA A 235 -26.97 -11.73 -15.67
N SER A 236 -26.56 -10.56 -15.13
CA SER A 236 -27.48 -9.60 -14.52
C SER A 236 -28.54 -9.07 -15.48
N TYR A 237 -28.28 -9.08 -16.79
CA TYR A 237 -29.23 -8.70 -17.83
C TYR A 237 -30.28 -9.79 -18.12
N GLY A 238 -30.03 -11.03 -17.71
CA GLY A 238 -31.05 -12.10 -17.73
C GLY A 238 -31.39 -12.66 -19.11
N HIS A 239 -30.56 -12.43 -20.12
CA HIS A 239 -30.76 -12.97 -21.47
C HIS A 239 -30.41 -14.47 -21.53
N ASP A 240 -31.42 -15.32 -21.79
CA ASP A 240 -31.24 -16.78 -21.82
C ASP A 240 -30.29 -17.25 -22.95
N GLU A 241 -30.12 -16.46 -24.00
CA GLU A 241 -29.17 -16.74 -25.09
C GLU A 241 -27.70 -16.78 -24.62
N ASP A 242 -27.38 -16.14 -23.50
CA ASP A 242 -26.03 -16.11 -22.90
C ASP A 242 -25.71 -17.36 -22.07
N ALA A 243 -26.70 -18.20 -21.79
CA ALA A 243 -26.54 -19.36 -20.91
C ALA A 243 -25.40 -20.32 -21.32
N PRO A 244 -25.14 -20.62 -22.61
CA PRO A 244 -24.00 -21.44 -23.02
C PRO A 244 -22.63 -20.81 -22.69
N LEU A 245 -22.47 -19.51 -22.95
CA LEU A 245 -21.24 -18.77 -22.68
C LEU A 245 -20.98 -18.69 -21.17
N LEU A 246 -22.01 -18.35 -20.40
CA LEU A 246 -21.94 -18.28 -18.94
C LEU A 246 -21.61 -19.62 -18.31
N ARG A 247 -22.20 -20.73 -18.79
CA ARG A 247 -21.84 -22.09 -18.34
C ARG A 247 -20.38 -22.42 -18.61
N SER A 248 -19.86 -22.07 -19.78
CA SER A 248 -18.45 -22.27 -20.11
C SER A 248 -17.54 -21.49 -19.17
N ALA A 249 -17.80 -20.20 -18.98
CA ALA A 249 -16.97 -19.32 -18.16
C ALA A 249 -16.99 -19.67 -16.66
N THR A 250 -18.13 -20.15 -16.16
CA THR A 250 -18.33 -20.48 -14.73
C THR A 250 -18.08 -21.95 -14.40
N SER A 251 -17.55 -22.74 -15.35
CA SER A 251 -17.34 -24.18 -15.17
C SER A 251 -18.61 -24.93 -14.77
N GLY A 252 -19.76 -24.49 -15.28
CA GLY A 252 -21.08 -25.09 -15.04
C GLY A 252 -21.80 -24.61 -13.77
N ALA A 253 -21.29 -23.61 -13.05
CA ALA A 253 -21.99 -23.08 -11.86
C ALA A 253 -23.33 -22.42 -12.19
N VAL A 254 -23.45 -21.83 -13.39
CA VAL A 254 -24.72 -21.33 -13.93
C VAL A 254 -25.56 -22.53 -14.40
N GLY A 255 -26.65 -22.82 -13.69
CA GLY A 255 -27.53 -23.95 -14.01
C GLY A 255 -28.44 -23.75 -15.23
N SER A 256 -29.43 -24.64 -15.40
CA SER A 256 -30.48 -24.52 -16.43
C SER A 256 -31.66 -23.62 -16.01
N GLY A 257 -31.56 -22.94 -14.87
CA GLY A 257 -32.56 -21.98 -14.39
C GLY A 257 -32.39 -20.60 -15.01
N ALA A 258 -33.24 -19.64 -14.61
CA ALA A 258 -33.17 -18.26 -15.09
C ALA A 258 -31.80 -17.64 -14.79
N VAL A 259 -31.09 -17.22 -15.83
CA VAL A 259 -29.72 -16.67 -15.76
C VAL A 259 -29.62 -15.50 -14.79
N GLY A 260 -30.63 -14.62 -14.79
CA GLY A 260 -30.68 -13.46 -13.90
C GLY A 260 -30.79 -13.82 -12.41
N ALA A 261 -31.37 -14.96 -12.06
CA ALA A 261 -31.49 -15.40 -10.66
C ALA A 261 -30.14 -15.83 -10.08
N TRP A 262 -29.25 -16.38 -10.91
CA TRP A 262 -27.87 -16.69 -10.50
C TRP A 262 -27.07 -15.42 -10.24
N ALA A 263 -27.21 -14.41 -11.12
CA ALA A 263 -26.53 -13.13 -10.97
C ALA A 263 -26.98 -12.36 -9.71
N ALA A 264 -28.23 -12.49 -9.28
CA ALA A 264 -28.72 -11.90 -8.03
C ALA A 264 -28.37 -12.72 -6.77
N GLY A 265 -27.61 -13.81 -6.93
CA GLY A 265 -27.27 -14.74 -5.86
C GLY A 265 -25.98 -14.41 -5.10
N PRO A 266 -25.38 -15.41 -4.42
CA PRO A 266 -24.19 -15.24 -3.58
C PRO A 266 -22.97 -14.62 -4.29
N GLU A 267 -22.87 -14.75 -5.61
CA GLU A 267 -21.76 -14.20 -6.39
C GLU A 267 -21.83 -12.68 -6.54
N ALA A 268 -23.01 -12.08 -6.72
CA ALA A 268 -23.12 -10.62 -6.70
C ALA A 268 -22.81 -10.05 -5.31
N GLU A 269 -23.22 -10.75 -4.25
CA GLU A 269 -22.89 -10.35 -2.87
C GLU A 269 -21.38 -10.43 -2.63
N ARG A 270 -20.72 -11.48 -3.15
CA ARG A 270 -19.27 -11.62 -3.12
C ARG A 270 -18.57 -10.43 -3.79
N PHE A 271 -18.93 -10.11 -5.04
CA PHE A 271 -18.32 -8.97 -5.72
C PHE A 271 -18.65 -7.63 -5.06
N GLY A 272 -19.81 -7.51 -4.40
CA GLY A 272 -20.13 -6.35 -3.56
C GLY A 272 -19.15 -6.18 -2.40
N ARG A 273 -18.87 -7.27 -1.66
CA ARG A 273 -17.86 -7.28 -0.59
C ARG A 273 -16.44 -7.03 -1.13
N GLU A 274 -16.13 -7.54 -2.32
CA GLU A 274 -14.84 -7.30 -2.96
C GLU A 274 -14.68 -5.83 -3.39
N ALA A 275 -15.72 -5.20 -3.94
CA ALA A 275 -15.73 -3.77 -4.29
C ALA A 275 -15.53 -2.87 -3.05
N GLU A 276 -16.04 -3.31 -1.90
CA GLU A 276 -15.84 -2.65 -0.61
C GLU A 276 -14.46 -2.90 -0.01
N SER A 277 -13.74 -3.94 -0.47
CA SER A 277 -12.42 -4.28 0.05
C SER A 277 -11.35 -3.34 -0.51
N PRO A 278 -10.59 -2.62 0.34
CA PRO A 278 -9.47 -1.79 -0.12
C PRO A 278 -8.41 -2.58 -0.91
N PHE A 279 -8.26 -3.87 -0.61
CA PHE A 279 -7.28 -4.72 -1.27
C PHE A 279 -7.56 -4.96 -2.75
N THR A 280 -8.82 -4.88 -3.18
CA THR A 280 -9.22 -4.98 -4.59
C THR A 280 -8.61 -3.83 -5.38
N TRP A 281 -8.78 -2.61 -4.89
CA TRP A 281 -8.24 -1.41 -5.50
C TRP A 281 -6.71 -1.34 -5.41
N ILE A 282 -6.11 -1.84 -4.32
CA ILE A 282 -4.66 -1.96 -4.16
C ILE A 282 -4.05 -2.93 -5.17
N ASP A 283 -4.66 -4.10 -5.39
CA ASP A 283 -4.17 -5.06 -6.37
C ASP A 283 -4.30 -4.53 -7.80
N LEU A 284 -5.40 -3.85 -8.13
CA LEU A 284 -5.57 -3.19 -9.41
C LEU A 284 -4.55 -2.07 -9.62
N ALA A 285 -4.29 -1.24 -8.60
CA ALA A 285 -3.24 -0.20 -8.64
C ALA A 285 -1.88 -0.82 -8.96
N PHE A 286 -1.52 -1.91 -8.27
CA PHE A 286 -0.26 -2.60 -8.49
C PHE A 286 -0.14 -3.14 -9.92
N ARG A 287 -1.20 -3.78 -10.44
CA ARG A 287 -1.23 -4.30 -11.82
C ARG A 287 -1.15 -3.21 -12.89
N GLN A 288 -1.66 -2.02 -12.60
CA GLN A 288 -1.52 -0.83 -13.44
C GLN A 288 -0.13 -0.18 -13.35
N GLY A 289 0.80 -0.73 -12.56
CA GLY A 289 2.12 -0.14 -12.32
C GLY A 289 2.10 1.07 -11.38
N ARG A 290 0.97 1.36 -10.72
CA ARG A 290 0.82 2.46 -9.76
C ARG A 290 1.30 2.07 -8.37
N VAL A 291 2.54 1.59 -8.29
CA VAL A 291 3.13 0.99 -7.07
C VAL A 291 3.06 1.93 -5.87
N GLU A 292 3.35 3.22 -6.06
CA GLU A 292 3.31 4.18 -4.95
C GLU A 292 1.90 4.40 -4.41
N HIS A 293 0.87 4.40 -5.28
CA HIS A 293 -0.53 4.46 -4.83
C HIS A 293 -0.90 3.22 -4.00
N ALA A 294 -0.51 2.03 -4.45
CA ALA A 294 -0.70 0.79 -3.71
C ALA A 294 0.04 0.82 -2.36
N ARG A 295 1.30 1.30 -2.35
CA ARG A 295 2.12 1.43 -1.14
C ARG A 295 1.48 2.38 -0.13
N ALA A 296 1.11 3.59 -0.55
CA ALA A 296 0.48 4.59 0.31
C ALA A 296 -0.80 4.02 0.95
N ALA A 297 -1.70 3.46 0.14
CA ALA A 297 -2.93 2.86 0.63
C ALA A 297 -2.68 1.70 1.62
N LEU A 298 -1.70 0.84 1.36
CA LEU A 298 -1.34 -0.24 2.29
C LEU A 298 -0.78 0.27 3.62
N ILE A 299 0.01 1.35 3.60
CA ILE A 299 0.55 1.97 4.82
C ILE A 299 -0.59 2.56 5.65
N ARG A 300 -1.47 3.36 5.04
CA ARG A 300 -2.66 3.91 5.71
C ARG A 300 -3.52 2.79 6.30
N LEU A 301 -3.77 1.76 5.51
CA LEU A 301 -4.56 0.61 5.95
C LEU A 301 -3.92 -0.12 7.13
N LEU A 302 -2.59 -0.24 7.17
CA LEU A 302 -1.87 -0.85 8.27
C LEU A 302 -1.95 -0.01 9.54
N ASP A 303 -1.87 1.32 9.43
CA ASP A 303 -2.04 2.24 10.56
C ASP A 303 -3.45 2.10 11.19
N ASP A 304 -4.47 1.84 10.35
CA ASP A 304 -5.87 1.71 10.78
C ASP A 304 -6.31 0.29 11.21
N THR A 305 -5.50 -0.75 10.96
CA THR A 305 -5.96 -2.16 11.05
C THR A 305 -6.20 -2.67 12.48
N GLY A 306 -5.58 -2.07 13.50
CA GLY A 306 -5.70 -2.57 14.88
C GLY A 306 -5.25 -4.04 15.05
N PRO A 307 -5.69 -4.75 16.12
CA PRO A 307 -5.28 -6.12 16.41
C PRO A 307 -6.07 -7.18 15.61
N ASP A 308 -5.97 -7.15 14.28
CA ASP A 308 -6.59 -8.13 13.38
C ASP A 308 -5.53 -9.02 12.70
N ALA A 309 -5.39 -10.26 13.18
CA ALA A 309 -4.35 -11.18 12.70
C ALA A 309 -4.52 -11.58 11.22
N GLU A 310 -5.75 -11.73 10.72
CA GLU A 310 -5.96 -12.10 9.31
C GLU A 310 -5.57 -10.94 8.40
N ARG A 311 -6.04 -9.73 8.75
CA ARG A 311 -5.77 -8.53 7.99
C ARG A 311 -4.29 -8.15 8.02
N LEU A 312 -3.62 -8.25 9.18
CA LEU A 312 -2.18 -8.03 9.30
C LEU A 312 -1.36 -9.02 8.45
N ARG A 313 -1.79 -10.30 8.39
CA ARG A 313 -1.14 -11.28 7.52
C ARG A 313 -1.30 -10.94 6.03
N ARG A 314 -2.49 -10.47 5.63
CA ARG A 314 -2.74 -10.01 4.25
C ARG A 314 -1.93 -8.76 3.92
N LEU A 315 -1.85 -7.79 4.85
CA LEU A 315 -1.04 -6.58 4.72
C LEU A 315 0.45 -6.88 4.59
N SER A 316 1.00 -7.74 5.45
CA SER A 316 2.41 -8.17 5.40
C SER A 316 2.78 -8.68 4.01
N ARG A 317 1.96 -9.58 3.45
CA ARG A 317 2.16 -10.14 2.09
C ARG A 317 1.99 -9.10 0.98
N ALA A 318 1.01 -8.20 1.11
CA ALA A 318 0.77 -7.17 0.10
C ALA A 318 1.89 -6.12 0.08
N LEU A 319 2.38 -5.71 1.25
CA LEU A 319 3.52 -4.80 1.42
C LEU A 319 4.81 -5.42 0.87
N GLU A 320 5.04 -6.70 1.13
CA GLU A 320 6.14 -7.46 0.51
C GLU A 320 6.03 -7.47 -1.03
N ARG A 321 4.83 -7.69 -1.58
CA ARG A 321 4.62 -7.71 -3.03
C ARG A 321 4.95 -6.38 -3.71
N VAL A 322 4.65 -5.25 -3.05
CA VAL A 322 5.02 -3.91 -3.54
C VAL A 322 6.48 -3.54 -3.20
N GLY A 323 7.23 -4.42 -2.54
CA GLY A 323 8.64 -4.23 -2.19
C GLY A 323 8.87 -3.34 -0.97
N ASP A 324 7.84 -3.06 -0.15
CA ASP A 324 8.00 -2.31 1.09
C ASP A 324 8.31 -3.25 2.28
N TRP A 325 9.56 -3.71 2.31
CA TRP A 325 10.03 -4.67 3.30
C TRP A 325 9.95 -4.15 4.75
N ALA A 326 10.12 -2.84 4.94
CA ALA A 326 10.06 -2.23 6.27
C ALA A 326 8.63 -2.24 6.82
N GLN A 327 7.65 -1.89 5.99
CA GLN A 327 6.24 -1.93 6.37
C GLN A 327 5.73 -3.37 6.48
N ALA A 328 6.18 -4.27 5.60
CA ALA A 328 5.87 -5.69 5.70
C ALA A 328 6.38 -6.28 7.03
N ALA A 329 7.63 -5.96 7.42
CA ALA A 329 8.18 -6.38 8.71
C ALA A 329 7.38 -5.80 9.89
N ARG A 330 6.92 -4.54 9.80
CA ARG A 330 6.03 -3.95 10.83
C ARG A 330 4.71 -4.73 10.95
N ALA A 331 4.02 -4.98 9.84
CA ALA A 331 2.78 -5.76 9.85
C ALA A 331 3.01 -7.17 10.43
N GLN A 332 4.12 -7.80 10.06
CA GLN A 332 4.51 -9.12 10.53
C GLN A 332 4.85 -9.15 12.03
N ALA A 333 5.49 -8.09 12.55
CA ALA A 333 5.78 -7.96 13.98
C ALA A 333 4.49 -7.77 14.80
N ASN A 334 3.55 -6.95 14.31
CA ASN A 334 2.24 -6.79 14.92
C ASN A 334 1.48 -8.12 14.92
N LEU A 335 1.45 -8.83 13.79
CA LEU A 335 0.85 -10.16 13.68
C LEU A 335 1.44 -11.15 14.68
N LEU A 336 2.77 -11.22 14.79
CA LEU A 336 3.48 -12.11 15.71
C LEU A 336 3.06 -11.86 17.16
N SER A 337 2.80 -10.61 17.55
CA SER A 337 2.38 -10.26 18.91
C SER A 337 0.99 -10.76 19.28
N LEU A 338 0.16 -11.10 18.29
CA LEU A 338 -1.19 -11.63 18.46
C LEU A 338 -1.24 -13.17 18.50
N GLN A 339 -0.11 -13.88 18.33
CA GLN A 339 -0.12 -15.34 18.21
C GLN A 339 0.00 -16.04 19.57
N ASP A 340 -0.97 -16.91 19.85
CA ASP A 340 -1.05 -17.66 21.11
C ASP A 340 -0.43 -19.05 21.05
N SER A 341 -0.41 -19.70 19.89
CA SER A 341 0.20 -21.03 19.74
C SER A 341 1.71 -20.94 19.53
N ALA A 342 2.45 -21.90 20.06
CA ALA A 342 3.88 -22.03 19.81
C ALA A 342 4.19 -22.19 18.32
N TRP A 343 3.34 -22.93 17.59
CA TRP A 343 3.47 -23.12 16.14
C TRP A 343 3.35 -21.80 15.37
N ASP A 344 2.33 -21.00 15.66
CA ASP A 344 2.09 -19.74 14.98
C ASP A 344 3.16 -18.72 15.36
N ARG A 345 3.55 -18.63 16.64
CA ARG A 345 4.69 -17.78 17.04
C ARG A 345 5.97 -18.14 16.29
N ALA A 346 6.30 -19.42 16.19
CA ALA A 346 7.49 -19.85 15.44
C ALA A 346 7.36 -19.57 13.94
N SER A 347 6.17 -19.78 13.37
CA SER A 347 5.87 -19.54 11.96
C SER A 347 5.98 -18.06 11.60
N GLU A 348 5.33 -17.18 12.37
CA GLU A 348 5.34 -15.75 12.12
C GLU A 348 6.71 -15.13 12.46
N ALA A 349 7.47 -15.70 13.40
CA ALA A 349 8.80 -15.22 13.75
C ALA A 349 9.86 -15.53 12.68
N TYR A 350 9.83 -16.68 12.02
CA TYR A 350 10.77 -16.93 10.91
C TYR A 350 10.42 -16.06 9.69
N ALA A 351 9.13 -15.82 9.44
CA ALA A 351 8.69 -14.90 8.39
C ALA A 351 9.18 -13.47 8.67
N LEU A 352 9.07 -13.00 9.92
CA LEU A 352 9.63 -11.72 10.35
C LEU A 352 11.14 -11.66 10.14
N ALA A 353 11.87 -12.72 10.52
CA ALA A 353 13.32 -12.77 10.34
C ALA A 353 13.73 -12.62 8.87
N ARG A 354 12.98 -13.24 7.96
CA ARG A 354 13.21 -13.10 6.52
C ARG A 354 13.01 -11.65 6.07
N LEU A 355 11.91 -11.02 6.49
CA LEU A 355 11.60 -9.63 6.12
C LEU A 355 12.64 -8.65 6.66
N GLU A 356 13.04 -8.78 7.92
CA GLU A 356 14.08 -7.94 8.53
C GLU A 356 15.44 -8.13 7.83
N ARG A 357 15.78 -9.36 7.44
CA ARG A 357 17.00 -9.65 6.67
C ARG A 357 16.97 -8.99 5.29
N VAL A 358 15.87 -9.12 4.56
CA VAL A 358 15.73 -8.52 3.21
C VAL A 358 15.74 -6.99 3.28
N LYS A 359 15.15 -6.41 4.33
CA LYS A 359 15.23 -4.98 4.65
C LYS A 359 16.66 -4.52 5.01
N GLY A 360 17.53 -5.43 5.46
CA GLY A 360 18.92 -5.17 5.84
C GLY A 360 19.19 -5.05 7.34
N ASP A 361 18.19 -5.23 8.21
CA ASP A 361 18.38 -5.23 9.66
C ASP A 361 18.71 -6.64 10.17
N LEU A 362 19.96 -7.04 9.99
CA LEU A 362 20.44 -8.38 10.34
C LEU A 362 20.33 -8.67 11.85
N ALA A 363 20.46 -7.64 12.69
CA ALA A 363 20.30 -7.76 14.13
C ALA A 363 18.83 -8.04 14.50
N ALA A 364 17.87 -7.34 13.88
CA ALA A 364 16.44 -7.64 14.04
C ALA A 364 16.09 -9.04 13.53
N ALA A 365 16.67 -9.46 12.41
CA ALA A 365 16.50 -10.82 11.89
C ALA A 365 16.97 -11.87 12.90
N GLY A 366 18.14 -11.67 13.51
CA GLY A 366 18.66 -12.53 14.58
C GLY A 366 17.75 -12.61 15.80
N ARG A 367 17.19 -11.47 16.25
CA ARG A 367 16.22 -11.42 17.36
C ARG A 367 14.93 -12.18 17.00
N ALA A 368 14.43 -12.04 15.78
CA ALA A 368 13.25 -12.76 15.33
C ALA A 368 13.50 -14.29 15.26
N LEU A 369 14.67 -14.73 14.79
CA LEU A 369 15.04 -16.15 14.82
C LEU A 369 15.21 -16.70 16.24
N HIS A 370 15.70 -15.88 17.17
CA HIS A 370 15.72 -16.26 18.58
C HIS A 370 14.28 -16.49 19.10
N LYS A 371 13.33 -15.59 18.82
CA LYS A 371 11.91 -15.79 19.17
C LYS A 371 11.35 -17.08 18.57
N ALA A 372 11.68 -17.40 17.31
CA ALA A 372 11.26 -18.64 16.68
C ALA A 372 11.79 -19.87 17.43
N ARG A 373 13.08 -19.89 17.79
CA ARG A 373 13.68 -21.00 18.58
C ARG A 373 13.07 -21.14 19.96
N THR A 374 12.80 -20.02 20.64
CA THR A 374 12.14 -20.02 21.96
C THR A 374 10.74 -20.61 21.87
N ALA A 375 9.95 -20.24 20.85
CA ALA A 375 8.63 -20.81 20.62
C ALA A 375 8.69 -22.33 20.35
N LEU A 376 9.76 -22.82 19.71
CA LEU A 376 9.98 -24.25 19.48
C LEU A 376 10.55 -25.02 20.70
N GLY A 377 10.75 -24.35 21.86
CA GLY A 377 11.29 -24.97 23.07
C GLY A 377 12.80 -25.21 23.06
N LEU A 378 13.54 -24.67 22.08
CA LEU A 378 14.99 -24.91 21.95
C LEU A 378 15.85 -24.13 22.97
N GLU A 379 15.25 -23.12 23.60
CA GLU A 379 15.88 -22.26 24.62
C GLU A 379 15.44 -22.60 26.05
N GLY A 380 14.87 -23.80 26.28
CA GLY A 380 14.55 -24.29 27.63
C GLY A 380 13.14 -23.96 28.15
N GLY A 381 12.28 -23.37 27.32
CA GLY A 381 10.84 -23.27 27.61
C GLY A 381 10.12 -24.59 27.36
N ALA A 382 9.01 -24.83 28.06
CA ALA A 382 8.09 -25.92 27.74
C ALA A 382 7.12 -25.42 26.66
N PRO A 383 7.32 -25.78 25.37
CA PRO A 383 6.39 -25.36 24.35
C PRO A 383 5.07 -26.14 24.49
N ASP A 384 3.98 -25.60 23.95
CA ASP A 384 2.71 -26.33 23.89
C ASP A 384 2.78 -27.51 22.88
N ASP A 385 1.78 -28.38 22.92
CA ASP A 385 1.73 -29.59 22.10
C ASP A 385 1.67 -29.30 20.58
N SER A 386 1.37 -28.06 20.16
CA SER A 386 1.26 -27.71 18.74
C SER A 386 2.57 -27.89 17.97
N VAL A 387 3.71 -27.84 18.67
CA VAL A 387 5.04 -27.99 18.07
C VAL A 387 5.67 -29.36 18.29
N ALA A 388 4.99 -30.36 18.87
CA ALA A 388 5.57 -31.68 19.13
C ALA A 388 6.28 -32.32 17.92
N GLU A 389 5.84 -32.00 16.69
CA GLU A 389 6.42 -32.49 15.43
C GLU A 389 6.96 -31.39 14.50
N TRP A 390 7.33 -30.22 15.02
CA TRP A 390 7.82 -29.09 14.21
C TRP A 390 8.98 -29.47 13.26
N HIS A 391 9.83 -30.38 13.72
CA HIS A 391 11.00 -30.89 13.00
C HIS A 391 10.63 -31.79 11.80
N ARG A 392 9.40 -32.34 11.76
CA ARG A 392 8.87 -33.17 10.67
C ARG A 392 7.95 -32.39 9.72
N ARG A 393 7.21 -31.40 10.20
CA ARG A 393 6.12 -30.71 9.46
C ARG A 393 6.56 -29.48 8.65
N GLY A 394 7.81 -29.47 8.17
CA GLY A 394 8.35 -28.40 7.31
C GLY A 394 8.79 -27.11 8.03
N LEU A 395 8.17 -26.75 9.16
CA LEU A 395 8.56 -25.59 9.96
C LEU A 395 10.04 -25.62 10.38
N GLY A 396 10.54 -26.80 10.76
CA GLY A 396 11.96 -26.94 11.07
C GLY A 396 12.89 -26.65 9.90
N ARG A 397 12.50 -27.02 8.68
CA ARG A 397 13.24 -26.65 7.46
C ARG A 397 13.30 -25.14 7.31
N LEU A 398 12.16 -24.47 7.39
CA LEU A 398 12.02 -23.02 7.19
C LEU A 398 12.84 -22.21 8.21
N VAL A 399 12.76 -22.56 9.49
CA VAL A 399 13.54 -21.91 10.54
C VAL A 399 15.05 -22.13 10.34
N THR A 400 15.46 -23.35 9.97
CA THR A 400 16.88 -23.67 9.72
C THR A 400 17.41 -22.93 8.49
N GLU A 401 16.62 -22.87 7.42
CA GLU A 401 16.94 -22.15 6.19
C GLU A 401 17.20 -20.67 6.48
N GLN A 402 16.33 -20.02 7.26
CA GLN A 402 16.54 -18.60 7.60
C GLN A 402 17.77 -18.36 8.48
N HIS A 403 18.16 -19.29 9.35
CA HIS A 403 19.44 -19.18 10.07
C HIS A 403 20.63 -19.24 9.11
N LEU A 404 20.61 -20.16 8.14
CA LEU A 404 21.69 -20.28 7.17
C LEU A 404 21.77 -19.08 6.21
N GLU A 405 20.62 -18.55 5.79
CA GLU A 405 20.55 -17.32 5.00
C GLU A 405 21.04 -16.10 5.78
N LEU A 406 20.73 -16.00 7.08
CA LEU A 406 21.27 -14.94 7.93
C LEU A 406 22.79 -15.05 8.11
N VAL A 407 23.35 -16.26 8.20
CA VAL A 407 24.81 -16.45 8.19
C VAL A 407 25.42 -15.88 6.91
N ALA A 408 24.84 -16.19 5.75
CA ALA A 408 25.34 -15.67 4.47
C ALA A 408 25.27 -14.14 4.42
N ALA A 409 24.13 -13.56 4.78
CA ALA A 409 23.94 -12.11 4.78
C ALA A 409 24.88 -11.39 5.77
N ALA A 410 25.11 -11.97 6.96
CA ALA A 410 26.03 -11.42 7.95
C ALA A 410 27.48 -11.41 7.43
N LEU A 411 27.89 -12.47 6.72
CA LEU A 411 29.22 -12.52 6.09
C LEU A 411 29.37 -11.49 4.98
N GLU A 412 28.36 -11.33 4.13
CA GLU A 412 28.33 -10.31 3.07
C GLU A 412 28.41 -8.89 3.64
N ALA A 413 27.80 -8.65 4.81
CA ALA A 413 27.87 -7.39 5.54
C ALA A 413 29.14 -7.22 6.40
N GLY A 414 30.02 -8.23 6.47
CA GLY A 414 31.23 -8.21 7.31
C GLY A 414 31.01 -8.44 8.81
N ASP A 415 29.80 -8.82 9.23
CA ASP A 415 29.46 -9.13 10.62
C ASP A 415 29.81 -10.58 10.98
N GLY A 416 31.10 -10.82 11.22
CA GLY A 416 31.63 -12.14 11.52
C GLY A 416 31.13 -12.74 12.85
N ASP A 417 30.79 -11.90 13.83
CA ASP A 417 30.30 -12.36 15.13
C ASP A 417 28.85 -12.82 15.06
N LEU A 418 27.98 -12.08 14.35
CA LEU A 418 26.63 -12.53 14.06
C LEU A 418 26.65 -13.81 13.21
N ALA A 419 27.52 -13.89 12.20
CA ALA A 419 27.66 -15.08 11.36
C ALA A 419 28.06 -16.32 12.19
N ARG A 420 29.07 -16.20 13.05
CA ARG A 420 29.51 -17.29 13.95
C ARG A 420 28.41 -17.74 14.90
N THR A 421 27.77 -16.79 15.58
CA THR A 421 26.71 -17.07 16.57
C THR A 421 25.51 -17.74 15.90
N THR A 422 25.07 -17.21 14.76
CA THR A 422 23.94 -17.77 14.01
C THR A 422 24.26 -19.18 13.49
N MET A 423 25.49 -19.42 13.06
CA MET A 423 25.93 -20.74 12.57
C MET A 423 25.95 -21.81 13.66
N VAL A 424 26.20 -21.45 14.93
CA VAL A 424 26.07 -22.40 16.06
C VAL A 424 24.63 -22.88 16.17
N HIS A 425 23.66 -21.97 16.09
CA HIS A 425 22.24 -22.31 16.14
C HIS A 425 21.79 -23.10 14.92
N ALA A 426 22.24 -22.72 13.71
CA ALA A 426 21.94 -23.46 12.48
C ALA A 426 22.42 -24.92 12.55
N ARG A 427 23.61 -25.18 13.11
CA ARG A 427 24.14 -26.55 13.30
C ARG A 427 23.29 -27.37 14.25
N ARG A 428 22.85 -26.80 15.36
CA ARG A 428 21.95 -27.48 16.31
C ARG A 428 20.64 -27.86 15.63
N LEU A 429 20.05 -26.93 14.88
CA LEU A 429 18.81 -27.16 14.13
C LEU A 429 18.97 -28.25 13.07
N LEU A 430 20.04 -28.22 12.28
CA LEU A 430 20.34 -29.26 11.27
C LEU A 430 20.45 -30.66 11.88
N GLY A 431 20.91 -30.78 13.13
CA GLY A 431 20.96 -32.05 13.86
C GLY A 431 19.60 -32.52 14.41
N THR A 432 18.57 -31.67 14.38
CA THR A 432 17.23 -31.96 14.93
C THR A 432 16.15 -32.14 13.87
N VAL A 433 16.25 -31.43 12.74
CA VAL A 433 15.26 -31.53 11.64
C VAL A 433 15.29 -32.89 10.95
N GLY A 434 14.16 -33.29 10.37
CA GLY A 434 14.06 -34.57 9.64
C GLY A 434 15.07 -34.67 8.47
N ALA A 435 15.51 -35.89 8.17
CA ALA A 435 16.59 -36.17 7.20
C ALA A 435 16.36 -35.55 5.82
N GLU A 436 15.13 -35.60 5.29
CA GLU A 436 14.78 -34.98 4.00
C GLU A 436 14.92 -33.45 4.04
N SER A 437 14.57 -32.82 5.17
CA SER A 437 14.75 -31.38 5.35
C SER A 437 16.24 -31.01 5.43
N ALA A 438 17.04 -31.78 6.19
CA ALA A 438 18.49 -31.57 6.27
C ALA A 438 19.17 -31.76 4.89
N LYS A 439 18.73 -32.77 4.13
CA LYS A 439 19.20 -33.03 2.77
C LYS A 439 18.88 -31.87 1.82
N ALA A 440 17.66 -31.33 1.87
CA ALA A 440 17.25 -30.16 1.09
C ALA A 440 18.13 -28.93 1.38
N LEU A 441 18.60 -28.76 2.62
CA LEU A 441 19.44 -27.64 3.06
C LEU A 441 20.95 -27.88 2.91
N SER A 442 21.37 -29.05 2.42
CA SER A 442 22.78 -29.47 2.40
C SER A 442 23.72 -28.51 1.66
N ARG A 443 23.30 -27.98 0.49
CA ARG A 443 24.08 -27.02 -0.28
C ARG A 443 24.27 -25.70 0.47
N LEU A 444 23.19 -25.15 1.01
CA LEU A 444 23.20 -23.90 1.77
C LEU A 444 24.03 -24.04 3.06
N SER A 445 23.85 -25.15 3.79
CA SER A 445 24.61 -25.48 4.99
C SER A 445 26.11 -25.60 4.72
N THR A 446 26.49 -26.29 3.64
CA THR A 446 27.90 -26.44 3.25
C THR A 446 28.52 -25.09 2.92
N ARG A 447 27.82 -24.25 2.14
CA ARG A 447 28.28 -22.89 1.82
C ARG A 447 28.50 -22.06 3.10
N ALA A 448 27.50 -22.00 3.98
CA ALA A 448 27.59 -21.24 5.23
C ALA A 448 28.71 -21.75 6.13
N LYS A 449 28.89 -23.07 6.26
CA LYS A 449 29.96 -23.68 7.06
C LYS A 449 31.34 -23.26 6.58
N TRP A 450 31.61 -23.36 5.28
CA TRP A 450 32.92 -23.00 4.73
C TRP A 450 33.19 -21.51 4.82
N ALA A 451 32.18 -20.68 4.58
CA ALA A 451 32.33 -19.24 4.64
C ALA A 451 32.63 -18.75 6.07
N VAL A 452 31.98 -19.32 7.10
CA VAL A 452 32.32 -19.02 8.51
C VAL A 452 33.69 -19.57 8.90
N ALA A 453 34.11 -20.73 8.38
CA ALA A 453 35.43 -21.30 8.67
C ALA A 453 36.58 -20.46 8.10
N GLY A 454 36.32 -19.69 7.04
CA GLY A 454 37.27 -18.75 6.44
C GLY A 454 37.43 -17.43 7.19
N LEU A 455 36.60 -17.14 8.20
CA LEU A 455 36.73 -15.93 8.99
C LEU A 455 38.00 -15.95 9.86
N PRO A 456 38.72 -14.83 9.98
CA PRO A 456 39.81 -14.71 10.95
C PRO A 456 39.28 -14.97 12.36
N ARG A 457 40.08 -15.65 13.17
CA ARG A 457 39.75 -15.87 14.59
C ARG A 457 39.73 -14.53 15.29
N SER A 458 38.64 -14.24 16.01
CA SER A 458 38.53 -13.03 16.83
C SER A 458 39.70 -13.00 17.84
N GLY A 459 40.63 -12.06 17.67
CA GLY A 459 41.79 -11.89 18.57
C GLY A 459 43.16 -12.23 17.96
N ALA A 460 43.45 -11.76 16.74
CA ALA A 460 44.82 -11.61 16.23
C ALA A 460 45.09 -10.13 15.91
#